data_AF-M2C0T9-F1
#
_entry.id   AF-M2C0T9-F1
#
_cell.length_a   1.000
_cell.length_b   1.000
_cell.length_c   1.000
_cell.angle_alpha   90.00
_cell.angle_beta   90.00
_cell.angle_gamma   90.00
#
_symmetry.space_group_name_H-M   'P 1'
#
loop_
_entity.id
_entity.type
_entity.pdbx_description
1 polymer ?
#
loop_
_entity_poly.entity_id
_entity_poly.type
_entity_poly.pdbx_seq_one_letter_code
_entity_poly.pdbx_strand_id
1 'polypeptide(L)' 'MLLAEYDYDIDIAVQREEASKIAFAQGISQGISQGSYQKAIETAKNLTEMGFSVESIAKATGLSLEEIENL' A
#
# COMPACT_ATOMS: atom_id res chain seq x y z
N MET A 1 52.91 -0.12 -0.87
CA MET A 1 51.63 0.53 -0.55
C MET A 1 50.73 0.31 -1.75
N LEU A 2 49.84 -0.69 -1.70
CA LEU A 2 48.89 -0.97 -2.78
C LEU A 2 47.68 -0.08 -2.52
N LEU A 3 47.56 1.02 -3.25
CA LEU A 3 46.35 1.84 -3.26
C LEU A 3 45.29 1.00 -3.96
N ALA A 4 44.42 0.36 -3.19
CA ALA A 4 43.16 -0.14 -3.72
C ALA A 4 42.43 1.08 -4.28
N GLU A 5 42.37 1.21 -5.60
CA GLU A 5 41.45 2.12 -6.28
C GLU A 5 40.04 1.70 -5.86
N TYR A 6 39.53 2.37 -4.83
CA TYR A 6 38.15 2.22 -4.39
C TYR A 6 37.30 2.89 -5.47
N ASP A 7 36.79 2.08 -6.39
CA ASP A 7 35.95 2.49 -7.52
C ASP A 7 34.59 2.99 -6.99
N TYR A 8 34.57 4.26 -6.57
CA TYR A 8 33.40 4.95 -6.02
C TYR A 8 32.27 5.11 -7.04
N ASP A 9 32.56 5.00 -8.35
CA ASP A 9 31.57 5.18 -9.41
C ASP A 9 30.60 4.00 -9.51
N ILE A 10 31.08 2.77 -9.25
CA ILE A 10 30.23 1.58 -9.14
C ILE A 10 29.24 1.73 -7.96
N ASP A 11 29.68 2.30 -6.84
CA ASP A 11 28.90 2.41 -5.60
C ASP A 11 27.68 3.35 -5.76
N ILE A 12 27.85 4.45 -6.50
CA ILE A 12 26.76 5.43 -6.75
C ILE A 12 25.72 4.87 -7.72
N ALA A 13 26.13 4.16 -8.77
CA ALA A 13 25.21 3.59 -9.75
C ALA A 13 24.35 2.46 -9.16
N VAL A 14 24.96 1.58 -8.36
CA VAL A 14 24.27 0.50 -7.65
C VAL A 14 23.28 1.07 -6.63
N GLN A 15 23.70 2.06 -5.83
CA GLN A 15 22.80 2.70 -4.85
C GLN A 15 21.60 3.41 -5.50
N ARG A 16 21.76 4.03 -6.68
CA ARG A 16 20.64 4.64 -7.41
C ARG A 16 19.67 3.60 -7.98
N GLU A 17 20.18 2.47 -8.45
CA GLU A 17 19.35 1.37 -8.93
C GLU A 17 18.57 0.72 -7.79
N GLU A 18 19.19 0.48 -6.64
CA GLU A 18 18.53 -0.03 -5.44
C GLU A 18 17.49 0.97 -4.89
N ALA A 19 17.84 2.25 -4.79
CA ALA A 19 16.91 3.30 -4.36
C ALA A 19 15.69 3.41 -5.31
N SER A 20 15.90 3.27 -6.62
CA SER A 20 14.82 3.29 -7.60
C SER A 20 13.91 2.06 -7.48
N LYS A 21 14.48 0.86 -7.25
CA LYS A 21 13.72 -0.37 -7.00
C LYS A 21 12.88 -0.27 -5.72
N ILE A 22 13.45 0.27 -4.64
CA ILE A 22 12.74 0.48 -3.38
C ILE A 22 11.61 1.49 -3.56
N ALA A 23 11.88 2.65 -4.18
CA ALA A 23 10.87 3.67 -4.43
C ALA A 23 9.71 3.15 -5.30
N PHE A 24 10.02 2.35 -6.32
CA PHE A 24 9.01 1.72 -7.17
C PHE A 24 8.18 0.68 -6.41
N ALA A 25 8.84 -0.18 -5.62
CA ALA A 25 8.16 -1.18 -4.79
C ALA A 25 7.26 -0.51 -3.73
N GLN A 26 7.73 0.56 -3.09
CA GLN A 26 6.94 1.36 -2.16
C GLN A 26 5.75 2.02 -2.86
N GLY A 27 5.96 2.63 -4.03
CA GLY A 27 4.88 3.26 -4.80
C GLY A 27 3.81 2.26 -5.23
N ILE A 28 4.19 1.06 -5.69
CA ILE A 28 3.24 -0.01 -6.01
C ILE A 28 2.50 -0.46 -4.74
N SER A 29 3.21 -0.71 -3.64
CA SER A 29 2.59 -1.16 -2.39
C SER A 29 1.60 -0.14 -1.83
N GLN A 30 1.95 1.16 -1.89
CA GLN A 30 1.05 2.25 -1.48
C GLN A 30 -0.17 2.34 -2.39
N GLY A 31 0.02 2.27 -3.71
CA GLY A 31 -1.08 2.30 -4.68
C GLY A 31 -2.04 1.11 -4.54
N ILE A 32 -1.51 -0.10 -4.34
CA ILE A 32 -2.33 -1.31 -4.09
C ILE A 32 -3.10 -1.18 -2.78
N SER A 33 -2.47 -0.66 -1.73
CA SER A 33 -3.12 -0.48 -0.42
C SER A 33 -4.24 0.56 -0.50
N GLN A 34 -3.99 1.71 -1.14
CA GLN A 34 -5.02 2.74 -1.35
C GLN A 34 -6.18 2.23 -2.20
N GLY A 35 -5.88 1.52 -3.30
CA GLY A 35 -6.93 0.95 -4.15
C GLY A 35 -7.76 -0.12 -3.43
N SER A 36 -7.12 -0.96 -2.62
CA SER A 36 -7.81 -1.97 -1.81
C SER A 36 -8.72 -1.33 -0.76
N TYR A 37 -8.24 -0.29 -0.10
CA TYR A 37 -9.03 0.47 0.89
C TYR A 37 -10.23 1.18 0.24
N GLN A 38 -10.02 1.86 -0.89
CA GLN A 38 -11.11 2.51 -1.63
C GLN A 38 -12.20 1.51 -2.02
N LYS A 39 -11.79 0.34 -2.52
CA LYS A 39 -12.71 -0.74 -2.89
C LYS A 39 -13.46 -1.31 -1.68
N ALA A 40 -12.80 -1.42 -0.52
CA ALA A 40 -13.45 -1.83 0.72
C ALA A 40 -14.54 -0.84 1.15
N ILE A 41 -14.27 0.47 1.03
CA ILE A 41 -15.25 1.53 1.31
C ILE A 41 -16.44 1.47 0.35
N GLU A 42 -16.19 1.38 -0.97
CA GLU A 42 -17.28 1.28 -1.96
C GLU A 42 -18.14 0.03 -1.73
N THR A 43 -17.50 -1.09 -1.41
CA THR A 43 -18.21 -2.34 -1.07
C THR A 43 -19.05 -2.16 0.19
N ALA A 44 -18.51 -1.53 1.23
CA ALA A 44 -19.24 -1.28 2.46
C ALA A 44 -20.45 -0.37 2.25
N LYS A 45 -20.32 0.71 1.45
CA LYS A 45 -21.45 1.59 1.09
C LYS A 45 -22.57 0.82 0.40
N ASN A 46 -22.25 0.03 -0.62
CA ASN A 46 -23.24 -0.77 -1.33
C ASN A 46 -23.96 -1.75 -0.39
N LEU A 47 -23.22 -2.41 0.51
CA LEU A 47 -23.81 -3.35 1.47
C LEU A 47 -24.69 -2.64 2.51
N THR A 48 -24.32 -1.44 2.95
CA THR A 48 -25.15 -0.60 3.82
C THR A 48 -26.45 -0.22 3.11
N GLU A 49 -26.38 0.22 1.85
CA GLU A 49 -27.56 0.54 1.04
C GLU A 49 -28.48 -0.66 0.79
N MET A 50 -27.90 -1.87 0.69
CA MET A 50 -28.64 -3.12 0.59
C MET A 50 -29.25 -3.58 1.94
N GLY A 51 -28.98 -2.89 3.04
CA GLY A 51 -29.57 -3.17 4.35
C GLY A 51 -28.86 -4.27 5.15
N PHE A 52 -27.59 -4.56 4.86
CA PHE A 52 -26.81 -5.50 5.68
C PHE A 52 -26.45 -4.90 7.04
N SER A 53 -26.33 -5.74 8.06
CA SER A 53 -25.86 -5.34 9.39
C SER A 53 -24.39 -4.91 9.35
N VAL A 54 -24.01 -3.88 10.10
CA VAL A 54 -22.63 -3.36 10.22
C VAL A 54 -21.60 -4.47 10.50
N GLU A 55 -21.93 -5.45 11.36
CA GLU A 55 -21.06 -6.60 11.67
C GLU A 55 -20.77 -7.48 10.44
N SER A 56 -21.77 -7.70 9.59
CA SER A 56 -21.64 -8.48 8.36
C SER A 56 -20.79 -7.73 7.33
N ILE A 57 -20.96 -6.40 7.28
CA ILE A 57 -20.19 -5.52 6.40
C ILE A 57 -18.72 -5.51 6.83
N ALA A 58 -18.44 -5.32 8.12
CA ALA A 58 -17.08 -5.35 8.68
C ALA A 58 -16.38 -6.68 8.37
N LYS A 59 -17.09 -7.80 8.51
CA LYS A 59 -16.55 -9.13 8.18
C LYS A 59 -16.26 -9.29 6.68
N ALA A 60 -17.06 -8.69 5.81
CA ALA A 60 -16.93 -8.81 4.36
C ALA A 60 -15.84 -7.88 3.78
N THR A 61 -15.67 -6.69 4.35
CA THR A 61 -14.76 -5.65 3.83
C THR A 61 -13.45 -5.54 4.60
N GLY A 62 -13.40 -6.07 5.82
CA GLY A 62 -12.27 -5.93 6.73
C GLY A 62 -12.14 -4.53 7.35
N LEU A 63 -13.14 -3.66 7.15
CA LEU A 63 -13.20 -2.33 7.77
C LEU A 63 -13.64 -2.44 9.24
N SER A 64 -13.27 -1.43 10.02
CA SER A 64 -13.72 -1.33 11.40
C SER A 64 -15.20 -0.94 11.47
N LEU A 65 -15.89 -1.31 12.55
CA LEU A 65 -17.29 -0.90 12.76
C LEU A 65 -17.44 0.62 12.69
N GLU A 66 -16.52 1.35 13.33
CA GLU A 66 -16.47 2.82 13.31
C GLU A 66 -16.32 3.40 11.90
N GLU A 67 -15.53 2.75 11.04
CA GLU A 67 -15.39 3.21 9.66
C GLU A 67 -16.70 3.07 8.91
N ILE A 68 -17.41 1.94 9.09
CA ILE A 68 -18.68 1.67 8.43
C ILE A 68 -19.81 2.55 8.95
N GLU A 69 -19.84 2.85 10.25
CA GLU A 69 -20.82 3.77 10.84
C GLU A 69 -20.63 5.22 10.37
N ASN A 70 -19.43 5.58 9.90
CA ASN A 70 -19.11 6.91 9.36
C ASN A 70 -19.20 7.00 7.82
N LEU A 71 -19.62 5.94 7.12
CA LEU A 71 -19.75 5.91 5.64
C LEU A 71 -21.02 6.60 5.11
#